data_AF-A0A517NM25-F1
#
_entry.id   AF-A0A517NM25-F1
#
_cell.length_a   1.000
_cell.length_b   1.000
_cell.length_c   1.000
_cell.angle_alpha   90.00
_cell.angle_beta   90.00
_cell.angle_gamma   90.00
#
_symmetry.space_group_name_H-M   'P 1'
#
loop_
_entity.id
_entity.type
_entity.pdbx_description
1 polymer ?
#
loop_
_entity_poly.entity_id
_entity_poly.type
_entity_poly.pdbx_seq_one_letter_code
_entity_poly.pdbx_strand_id
1 'polypeptide(L)'
;MDLETFRGTGTDVAAFHAVQTERPPKTPPKRPSVVELPKHGKGERFIRGPIPLAWMKLASKCGNRSEAVALLLWYAAGFQRSNPVKLSKTILAELNVHPKTAKRVLERMADLGLVDVEFHRGRSPVVTITTPARQASN
;
A
#
# COMPACT_ATOMS: atom_id res chain seq x y z
N MET A 1 17.41 21.24 -41.52
CA MET A 1 17.40 20.34 -42.68
C MET A 1 16.13 20.65 -43.43
N ASP A 2 16.26 21.25 -44.61
CA ASP A 2 15.12 21.57 -45.46
C ASP A 2 14.72 20.31 -46.25
N LEU A 3 13.44 19.95 -46.20
CA LEU A 3 12.95 18.68 -46.74
C LEU A 3 12.74 18.73 -48.25
N GLU A 4 12.61 19.92 -48.83
CA GLU A 4 12.42 20.09 -50.28
C GLU A 4 13.73 19.98 -51.08
N THR A 5 14.87 20.03 -50.40
CA THR A 5 16.21 19.97 -51.01
C THR A 5 16.93 18.64 -50.78
N PHE A 6 16.37 17.72 -49.98
CA PHE A 6 16.99 16.42 -49.69
C PHE A 6 16.87 15.46 -50.88
N ARG A 7 18.00 15.15 -51.54
CA ARG A 7 18.03 14.29 -52.73
C ARG A 7 18.61 12.90 -52.49
N GLY A 8 19.00 12.59 -51.25
CA GLY A 8 19.59 11.29 -50.89
C GLY A 8 20.98 11.06 -51.48
N THR A 9 21.68 12.13 -51.84
CA THR A 9 23.06 12.07 -52.36
C THR A 9 24.06 11.74 -51.24
N GLY A 10 25.28 11.30 -51.59
CA GLY A 10 26.30 10.96 -50.58
C GLY A 10 26.62 12.10 -49.59
N THR A 11 26.49 13.36 -50.05
CA THR A 11 26.58 14.57 -49.22
C THR A 11 25.41 14.74 -48.25
N ASP A 12 24.20 14.37 -48.66
CA ASP A 12 23.02 14.40 -47.79
C ASP A 12 23.12 13.34 -46.69
N VAL A 13 23.66 12.17 -47.02
CA VAL A 13 23.96 11.09 -46.08
C VAL A 13 25.03 11.53 -45.08
N ALA A 14 26.11 12.17 -45.55
CA ALA A 14 27.15 12.71 -44.68
C ALA A 14 26.62 13.80 -43.72
N ALA A 15 25.78 14.71 -44.22
CA ALA A 15 25.13 15.73 -43.41
C ALA A 15 24.20 15.12 -42.33
N PHE A 16 23.46 14.06 -42.67
CA PHE A 16 22.62 13.33 -41.71
C PHE A 16 23.45 12.62 -40.63
N HIS A 17 24.59 12.01 -41.00
CA HIS A 17 25.51 11.40 -40.03
C HIS A 17 26.15 12.45 -39.11
N ALA A 18 26.51 13.63 -39.61
CA ALA A 18 27.03 14.74 -38.81
C ALA A 18 26.00 15.22 -37.75
N VAL A 19 24.71 15.28 -38.11
CA VAL A 19 23.63 15.62 -37.17
C VAL A 19 23.40 14.50 -36.13
N GLN A 20 23.63 13.23 -36.49
CA GLN A 20 23.52 12.12 -35.52
C GLN A 20 24.67 12.10 -34.50
N THR A 21 25.87 12.54 -34.86
CA THR A 21 27.00 12.61 -33.93
C THR A 21 26.83 13.66 -32.84
N GLU A 22 25.98 14.67 -33.05
CA GLU A 22 25.64 15.67 -32.02
C GLU A 22 24.47 15.27 -31.12
N ARG A 23 24.02 14.01 -31.16
CA ARG A 23 23.01 13.54 -30.20
C ARG A 23 23.57 13.70 -28.78
N PRO A 24 22.89 14.45 -27.90
CA PRO A 24 23.33 14.60 -26.52
C PRO A 24 23.52 13.21 -25.89
N PRO A 25 24.53 13.03 -25.04
CA PRO A 25 24.85 11.73 -24.46
C PRO A 25 23.59 11.13 -23.85
N LYS A 26 23.27 9.90 -24.25
CA LYS A 26 22.08 9.13 -23.87
C LYS A 26 22.14 8.66 -22.41
N THR A 27 22.82 9.40 -21.54
CA THR A 27 22.91 9.12 -20.12
C THR A 27 21.64 9.71 -19.51
N PRO A 28 20.68 8.88 -19.05
CA PRO A 28 19.53 9.41 -18.33
C PRO A 28 20.07 10.24 -17.16
N PRO A 29 19.48 11.41 -16.85
CA PRO A 29 19.89 12.20 -15.71
C PRO A 29 19.92 11.28 -14.50
N LYS A 30 21.04 11.28 -13.77
CA LYS A 30 21.24 10.50 -12.55
C LYS A 30 20.07 10.83 -11.63
N ARG A 31 19.10 9.91 -11.51
CA ARG A 31 17.94 10.11 -10.62
C ARG A 31 18.51 10.53 -9.27
N PRO A 32 18.01 11.61 -8.64
CA PRO A 32 18.47 12.00 -7.33
C PRO A 32 18.47 10.76 -6.43
N SER A 33 19.56 10.57 -5.70
CA SER A 33 19.83 9.38 -4.89
C SER A 33 18.58 8.99 -4.14
N VAL A 34 18.11 7.76 -4.36
CA VAL A 34 16.93 7.20 -3.71
C VAL A 34 17.14 7.33 -2.20
N VAL A 35 16.37 8.23 -1.57
CA VAL A 35 16.35 8.33 -0.11
C VAL A 35 15.74 7.04 0.41
N GLU A 36 16.48 6.28 1.22
CA GLU A 36 15.97 5.04 1.82
C GLU A 36 14.78 5.34 2.73
N LEU A 37 13.79 4.45 2.74
CA LEU A 37 12.67 4.53 3.68
C LEU A 37 13.17 4.32 5.12
N PRO A 38 12.63 5.06 6.11
CA PRO A 38 12.92 4.81 7.52
C PRO A 38 12.63 3.37 7.92
N LYS A 39 13.56 2.77 8.67
CA LYS A 39 13.44 1.43 9.23
C LYS A 39 13.20 1.55 10.73
N HIS A 40 12.44 0.61 11.29
CA HIS A 40 12.23 0.57 12.74
C HIS A 40 13.53 0.23 13.48
N GLY A 41 13.73 0.84 14.64
CA GLY A 41 14.83 0.55 15.54
C GLY A 41 14.67 -0.78 16.28
N LYS A 42 15.68 -1.13 17.09
CA LYS A 42 15.63 -2.30 17.97
C LYS A 42 14.61 -2.06 19.08
N GLY A 43 13.61 -2.94 19.19
CA GLY A 43 12.55 -2.85 20.21
C GLY A 43 11.40 -1.90 19.86
N GLU A 44 11.49 -1.18 18.74
CA GLU A 44 10.39 -0.36 18.26
C GLU A 44 9.26 -1.22 17.69
N ARG A 45 8.02 -0.73 17.85
CA ARG A 45 6.83 -1.35 17.29
C ARG A 45 6.78 -1.10 15.80
N PHE A 46 6.41 -2.13 15.05
CA PHE A 46 6.21 -2.04 13.61
C PHE A 46 5.05 -2.96 13.21
N ILE A 47 4.48 -2.68 12.04
CA ILE A 47 3.41 -3.51 11.47
C ILE A 47 4.07 -4.57 10.59
N ARG A 48 3.78 -5.85 10.87
CA ARG A 48 4.30 -6.95 10.06
C ARG A 48 3.52 -7.07 8.75
N GLY A 49 4.24 -7.34 7.66
CA GLY A 49 3.66 -7.63 6.34
C GLY A 49 3.60 -9.13 6.03
N PRO A 50 3.03 -9.54 4.89
CA PRO A 50 2.50 -8.71 3.79
C PRO A 50 1.05 -8.24 4.04
N ILE A 51 0.76 -6.98 3.77
CA ILE A 51 -0.60 -6.41 3.85
C ILE A 51 -1.12 -6.22 2.42
N PRO A 52 -2.13 -6.98 1.97
CA PRO A 52 -2.63 -6.85 0.61
C PRO A 52 -3.27 -5.47 0.37
N LEU A 53 -2.78 -4.74 -0.64
CA LEU A 53 -3.31 -3.41 -0.96
C LEU A 53 -4.80 -3.46 -1.35
N ALA A 54 -5.23 -4.51 -2.05
CA ALA A 54 -6.64 -4.70 -2.39
C ALA A 54 -7.52 -4.85 -1.14
N TRP A 55 -7.03 -5.55 -0.11
CA TRP A 55 -7.71 -5.67 1.18
C TRP A 55 -7.80 -4.31 1.88
N MET A 56 -6.69 -3.55 1.93
CA MET A 56 -6.69 -2.19 2.50
C MET A 56 -7.61 -1.22 1.76
N LYS A 57 -7.72 -1.33 0.43
CA LYS A 57 -8.64 -0.51 -0.39
C LYS A 57 -10.11 -0.79 -0.09
N LEU A 58 -10.46 -2.02 0.28
CA LEU A 58 -11.82 -2.34 0.74
C LEU A 58 -12.03 -1.86 2.17
N ALA A 59 -11.04 -2.06 3.04
CA ALA A 59 -11.05 -1.60 4.41
C ALA A 59 -11.29 -0.08 4.53
N SER A 60 -10.66 0.74 3.68
CA SER A 60 -10.82 2.21 3.70
C SER A 60 -12.25 2.70 3.45
N LYS A 61 -13.12 1.85 2.88
CA LYS A 61 -14.54 2.17 2.66
C LYS A 61 -15.41 1.98 3.90
N CYS A 62 -14.87 1.40 4.99
CA CYS A 62 -15.63 1.09 6.19
C CYS A 62 -15.91 2.33 7.08
N GLY A 63 -15.47 3.52 6.66
CA GLY A 63 -15.79 4.80 7.29
C GLY A 63 -14.62 5.42 8.03
N ASN A 64 -14.93 6.33 8.97
CA ASN A 64 -13.92 7.13 9.67
C ASN A 64 -12.97 6.24 10.47
N ARG A 65 -11.65 6.50 10.32
CA ARG A 65 -10.56 5.75 10.98
C ARG A 65 -10.48 4.27 10.57
N SER A 66 -11.10 3.88 9.46
CA SER A 66 -11.11 2.49 9.03
C SER A 66 -9.71 1.97 8.68
N GLU A 67 -8.87 2.81 8.05
CA GLU A 67 -7.47 2.48 7.75
C GLU A 67 -6.66 2.30 9.04
N ALA A 68 -6.93 3.10 10.08
CA ALA A 68 -6.28 2.94 11.37
C ALA A 68 -6.66 1.60 12.03
N VAL A 69 -7.96 1.25 12.04
CA VAL A 69 -8.40 -0.06 12.56
C VAL A 69 -7.79 -1.20 11.75
N ALA A 70 -7.75 -1.10 10.43
CA ALA A 70 -7.09 -2.06 9.55
C ALA A 70 -5.61 -2.25 9.90
N LEU A 71 -4.85 -1.16 9.99
CA LEU A 71 -3.44 -1.21 10.40
C LEU A 71 -3.26 -1.83 11.78
N LEU A 72 -4.17 -1.55 12.73
CA LEU A 72 -4.15 -2.15 14.06
C LEU A 72 -4.44 -3.65 14.05
N LEU A 73 -5.28 -4.15 13.15
CA LEU A 73 -5.51 -5.58 12.99
C LEU A 73 -4.24 -6.29 12.53
N TRP A 74 -3.57 -5.76 11.50
CA TRP A 74 -2.30 -6.30 11.01
C TRP A 74 -1.17 -6.17 12.05
N TYR A 75 -1.13 -5.06 12.78
CA TYR A 75 -0.24 -4.88 13.92
C TYR A 75 -0.51 -5.92 15.01
N ALA A 76 -1.78 -6.12 15.39
CA ALA A 76 -2.18 -7.09 16.39
C ALA A 76 -1.78 -8.52 15.98
N ALA A 77 -2.00 -8.89 14.72
CA ALA A 77 -1.64 -10.20 14.18
C ALA A 77 -0.13 -10.43 14.25
N GLY A 78 0.67 -9.44 13.86
CA GLY A 78 2.11 -9.50 13.97
C GLY A 78 2.61 -9.53 15.41
N PHE A 79 2.02 -8.71 16.27
CA PHE A 79 2.40 -8.59 17.68
C PHE A 79 2.07 -9.85 18.48
N GLN A 80 0.85 -10.37 18.32
CA GLN A 80 0.34 -11.57 19.01
C GLN A 80 0.80 -12.86 18.35
N ARG A 81 1.28 -12.80 17.11
CA ARG A 81 1.67 -13.96 16.27
C ARG A 81 0.51 -14.95 16.10
N SER A 82 -0.71 -14.44 15.96
CA SER A 82 -1.93 -15.24 15.86
C SER A 82 -2.94 -14.63 14.87
N ASN A 83 -3.85 -15.47 14.40
CA ASN A 83 -5.10 -15.09 13.74
C ASN A 83 -6.11 -16.20 14.10
N PRO A 84 -7.14 -15.96 14.94
CA PRO A 84 -7.68 -14.67 15.35
C PRO A 84 -6.78 -13.82 16.26
N VAL A 85 -7.08 -12.52 16.30
CA VAL A 85 -6.41 -11.51 17.12
C VAL A 85 -7.36 -10.89 18.11
N LYS A 86 -6.86 -10.58 19.31
CA LYS A 86 -7.61 -9.81 20.30
C LYS A 86 -7.33 -8.32 20.13
N LEU A 87 -8.34 -7.52 19.77
CA LEU A 87 -8.17 -6.08 19.60
C LEU A 87 -8.37 -5.35 20.94
N SER A 88 -7.33 -5.40 21.78
CA SER A 88 -7.36 -4.83 23.13
C SER A 88 -7.39 -3.29 23.14
N LYS A 89 -7.79 -2.68 24.27
CA LYS A 89 -7.74 -1.22 24.44
C LYS A 89 -6.33 -0.66 24.23
N THR A 90 -5.30 -1.39 24.67
CA THR A 90 -3.90 -1.03 24.48
C THR A 90 -3.53 -0.99 23.00
N ILE A 91 -3.96 -1.98 22.22
CA ILE A 91 -3.73 -1.98 20.77
C ILE A 91 -4.46 -0.82 20.09
N LEU A 92 -5.72 -0.57 20.47
CA LEU A 92 -6.48 0.57 19.96
C LEU A 92 -5.81 1.91 20.24
N ALA A 93 -5.14 2.05 21.39
CA ALA A 93 -4.44 3.26 21.79
C ALA A 93 -3.21 3.57 20.91
N GLU A 94 -2.56 2.58 20.30
CA GLU A 94 -1.39 2.81 19.43
C GLU A 94 -1.68 3.81 18.30
N LEU A 95 -2.92 3.79 17.78
CA LEU A 95 -3.39 4.75 16.78
C LEU A 95 -4.59 5.57 17.28
N ASN A 96 -4.72 5.80 18.59
CA ASN A 96 -5.77 6.64 19.19
C ASN A 96 -7.20 6.33 18.69
N VAL A 97 -7.53 5.05 18.53
CA VAL A 97 -8.86 4.62 18.07
C VAL A 97 -9.78 4.38 19.27
N HIS A 98 -10.91 5.08 19.31
CA HIS A 98 -11.90 4.86 20.35
C HIS A 98 -12.61 3.48 20.18
N PRO A 99 -12.88 2.70 21.25
CA PRO A 99 -13.51 1.38 21.13
C PRO A 99 -14.84 1.36 20.40
N LYS A 100 -15.69 2.39 20.56
CA LYS A 100 -16.95 2.52 19.81
C LYS A 100 -16.71 2.70 18.30
N THR A 101 -15.66 3.43 17.91
CA THR A 101 -15.28 3.61 16.50
C THR A 101 -14.76 2.29 15.94
N ALA A 102 -13.90 1.59 16.67
CA ALA A 102 -13.41 0.27 16.28
C ALA A 102 -14.56 -0.71 16.07
N LYS A 103 -15.52 -0.78 17.00
CA LYS A 103 -16.71 -1.64 16.87
C LYS A 103 -17.47 -1.37 15.57
N ARG A 104 -17.84 -0.12 15.30
CA ARG A 104 -18.60 0.27 14.09
C ARG A 104 -17.85 -0.06 12.79
N VAL A 105 -16.53 0.12 12.78
CA VAL A 105 -15.69 -0.20 11.64
C VAL A 105 -15.59 -1.71 11.45
N LEU A 106 -15.39 -2.47 12.53
CA LEU A 106 -15.30 -3.94 12.50
C LEU A 106 -16.58 -4.58 11.98
N GLU A 107 -17.75 -4.09 12.39
CA GLU A 107 -19.05 -4.53 11.84
C GLU A 107 -19.08 -4.36 10.32
N ARG A 108 -18.71 -3.18 9.80
CA ARG A 108 -18.67 -2.93 8.35
C ARG A 108 -17.60 -3.73 7.62
N MET A 109 -16.46 -3.98 8.24
CA MET A 109 -15.43 -4.84 7.66
C MET A 109 -15.91 -6.30 7.57
N ALA A 110 -16.70 -6.75 8.55
CA ALA A 110 -17.33 -8.06 8.52
C ALA A 110 -18.39 -8.15 7.41
N ASP A 111 -19.20 -7.10 7.22
CA ASP A 111 -20.17 -7.01 6.12
C ASP A 111 -19.48 -7.13 4.73
N LEU A 112 -18.25 -6.64 4.60
CA LEU A 112 -17.43 -6.75 3.38
C LEU A 112 -16.62 -8.06 3.29
N GLY A 113 -16.76 -8.96 4.26
CA GLY A 113 -16.02 -10.23 4.30
C GLY A 113 -14.52 -10.08 4.51
N LEU A 114 -14.06 -8.94 5.03
CA LEU A 114 -12.65 -8.69 5.32
C LEU A 114 -12.20 -9.32 6.63
N VAL A 115 -13.13 -9.47 7.57
CA VAL A 115 -12.91 -10.04 8.89
C VAL A 115 -14.12 -10.86 9.33
N ASP A 116 -13.89 -11.78 10.26
CA ASP A 116 -14.93 -12.33 11.13
C ASP A 116 -14.72 -11.79 12.55
N VAL A 117 -15.79 -11.50 13.29
CA VAL A 117 -15.71 -10.77 14.56
C VAL A 117 -16.62 -11.34 15.62
N GLU A 118 -16.01 -11.71 16.74
CA GLU A 118 -16.71 -12.12 17.95
C GLU A 118 -16.70 -11.01 19.00
N PHE A 119 -17.90 -10.52 19.36
CA PHE A 119 -18.10 -9.55 20.42
C PHE A 119 -18.62 -10.21 21.69
N HIS A 120 -17.95 -9.96 22.82
CA HIS A 120 -18.45 -10.31 24.14
C HIS A 120 -18.54 -9.08 25.04
N ARG A 121 -19.62 -8.97 25.82
CA ARG A 121 -19.83 -7.85 26.74
C ARG A 121 -18.65 -7.72 27.71
N GLY A 122 -18.11 -6.51 27.82
CA GLY A 122 -16.99 -6.19 28.73
C GLY A 122 -15.62 -6.73 28.29
N ARG A 123 -15.53 -7.46 27.17
CA ARG A 123 -14.27 -8.01 26.66
C ARG A 123 -13.85 -7.30 25.37
N SER A 124 -12.56 -7.38 25.07
CA SER A 124 -12.04 -6.97 23.77
C SER A 124 -12.58 -7.90 22.68
N PRO A 125 -12.92 -7.38 21.49
CA PRO A 125 -13.35 -8.23 20.39
C PRO A 125 -12.21 -9.16 19.95
N VAL A 126 -12.60 -10.35 19.54
CA VAL A 126 -11.73 -11.33 18.89
C VAL A 126 -12.04 -11.26 17.40
N VAL A 127 -11.02 -11.03 16.58
CA VAL A 127 -11.19 -10.73 15.16
C VAL A 127 -10.33 -11.67 14.35
N THR A 128 -10.92 -12.38 13.40
CA THR A 128 -10.21 -13.19 12.41
C THR A 128 -10.04 -12.37 11.14
N ILE A 129 -8.81 -12.16 10.68
CA ILE A 129 -8.53 -11.51 9.40
C ILE A 129 -8.72 -12.52 8.28
N THR A 130 -9.54 -12.16 7.29
CA THR A 130 -9.93 -13.03 6.18
C THR A 130 -9.47 -12.43 4.85
N THR A 131 -9.20 -13.29 3.87
CA THR A 131 -9.04 -12.83 2.48
C THR A 131 -10.42 -12.82 1.84
N PRO A 132 -10.94 -11.67 1.37
CA PRO A 132 -12.22 -11.64 0.69
C PRO A 132 -12.12 -12.52 -0.56
N ALA A 133 -13.10 -13.40 -0.79
CA ALA A 133 -13.16 -14.20 -2.00
C ALA A 133 -13.04 -13.25 -3.21
N ARG A 134 -12.10 -13.54 -4.11
CA ARG A 134 -11.91 -12.75 -5.33
C ARG A 134 -13.23 -12.75 -6.08
N GLN A 135 -13.97 -11.64 -6.02
CA GLN A 135 -15.18 -11.50 -6.83
C GLN A 135 -14.71 -11.58 -8.28
N ALA A 136 -15.09 -12.65 -8.97
CA ALA A 136 -14.89 -12.77 -10.40
C ALA A 136 -15.65 -11.61 -11.04
N SER A 137 -14.92 -10.66 -11.59
CA SER A 137 -15.46 -9.59 -12.43
C SER A 137 -16.21 -10.24 -13.59
N ASN A 138 -17.52 -10.02 -13.64
CA ASN A 138 -18.39 -10.24 -14.79
C ASN A 138 -18.37 -8.98 -15.66
#